data_AF-A0A4R4ZPE8-F1
#
_entry.id   AF-A0A4R4ZPE8-F1
#
_cell.length_a   1.000
_cell.length_b   1.000
_cell.length_c   1.000
_cell.angle_alpha   90.00
_cell.angle_beta   90.00
_cell.angle_gamma   90.00
#
_symmetry.space_group_name_H-M   'P 1'
#
loop_
_entity.id
_entity.type
_entity.pdbx_description
1 polymer ?
#
loop_
_entity_poly.entity_id
_entity_poly.type
_entity_poly.pdbx_seq_one_letter_code
_entity_poly.pdbx_strand_id
1 'polypeptide(L)'
;MNLRQLLRKALIVRARSERGALALEMAVLAPILLILFMFLLACGRYFQTSSLLESAARDGARAASMSRSQADAQSRVNDAVTRTMSQAVASCAGTASGTLTTPLVAGTPLSVEVTCTIDYRDLSFLGLSGDTTITKTFTSSVDPYRGVRDGS
;
A
#
# COMPACT_ATOMS: atom_id res chain seq x y z
N MET A 1 -34.07 -22.19 -57.05
CA MET A 1 -33.40 -21.68 -55.83
C MET A 1 -34.07 -22.32 -54.62
N ASN A 2 -33.37 -23.16 -53.86
CA ASN A 2 -34.01 -24.15 -52.97
C ASN A 2 -34.30 -23.59 -51.58
N LEU A 3 -35.51 -23.85 -51.05
CA LEU A 3 -35.98 -23.43 -49.71
C LEU A 3 -35.00 -23.80 -48.58
N ARG A 4 -34.29 -24.94 -48.72
CA ARG A 4 -33.24 -25.38 -47.78
C ARG A 4 -32.03 -24.44 -47.71
N GLN A 5 -31.69 -23.75 -48.80
CA GLN A 5 -30.57 -22.79 -48.82
C GLN A 5 -30.93 -21.47 -48.10
N LEU A 6 -32.18 -21.03 -48.17
CA LEU A 6 -32.65 -19.82 -47.48
C LEU A 6 -32.68 -20.02 -45.96
N LEU A 7 -33.20 -21.17 -45.50
CA LEU A 7 -33.21 -21.51 -44.07
C LEU A 7 -31.80 -21.61 -43.48
N ARG A 8 -30.85 -22.21 -44.22
CA ARG A 8 -29.43 -22.25 -43.79
C ARG A 8 -28.82 -20.86 -43.66
N LYS A 9 -29.05 -19.96 -44.62
CA LYS A 9 -28.54 -18.58 -44.56
C LYS A 9 -29.14 -17.82 -43.36
N ALA A 10 -30.45 -17.94 -43.13
CA ALA A 10 -31.12 -17.28 -42.01
C ALA A 10 -30.60 -17.76 -40.64
N LEU A 11 -30.38 -19.07 -40.48
CA LEU A 11 -29.81 -19.63 -39.24
C LEU A 11 -28.37 -19.18 -38.99
N ILE A 12 -27.54 -19.09 -40.03
CA ILE A 12 -26.16 -18.59 -39.91
C ILE A 12 -26.14 -17.10 -39.54
N VAL A 13 -27.02 -16.29 -40.14
CA VAL A 13 -27.15 -14.87 -39.79
C VAL A 13 -27.62 -14.69 -38.34
N ARG A 14 -28.59 -15.49 -37.88
CA ARG A 14 -29.12 -15.43 -36.52
C ARG A 14 -28.10 -15.90 -35.47
N ALA A 15 -27.39 -17.00 -35.74
CA ALA A 15 -26.31 -17.47 -34.85
C ALA A 15 -25.11 -16.49 -34.81
N ARG A 16 -24.81 -15.79 -35.91
CA ARG A 16 -23.79 -14.74 -35.94
C ARG A 16 -24.27 -13.47 -35.23
N SER A 17 -25.56 -13.15 -35.28
CA SER A 17 -26.18 -12.06 -34.53
C SER A 17 -26.20 -12.32 -33.03
N GLU A 18 -26.51 -13.55 -32.59
CA GLU A 18 -26.49 -13.93 -31.16
C GLU A 18 -25.05 -13.95 -30.61
N ARG A 19 -24.09 -14.49 -31.37
CA ARG A 19 -22.66 -14.41 -31.00
C ARG A 19 -22.14 -12.97 -31.01
N GLY A 20 -22.62 -12.13 -31.93
CA GLY A 20 -22.27 -10.71 -32.02
C GLY A 20 -22.83 -9.90 -30.85
N ALA A 21 -24.05 -10.21 -30.39
CA ALA A 21 -24.66 -9.61 -29.20
C ALA A 21 -23.90 -9.99 -27.92
N LEU A 22 -23.60 -11.29 -27.73
CA LEU A 22 -22.78 -11.76 -26.60
C LEU A 22 -21.36 -11.17 -26.59
N ALA A 23 -20.74 -11.03 -27.76
CA ALA A 23 -19.43 -10.41 -27.88
C ALA A 23 -19.46 -8.91 -27.54
N LEU A 24 -20.54 -8.20 -27.89
CA LEU A 24 -20.71 -6.77 -27.60
C LEU A 24 -20.97 -6.53 -26.10
N GLU A 25 -21.77 -7.37 -25.46
CA GLU A 25 -22.01 -7.31 -24.01
C GLU A 25 -20.70 -7.48 -23.23
N MET A 26 -19.90 -8.49 -23.60
CA MET A 26 -18.59 -8.71 -22.98
C MET A 26 -17.58 -7.61 -23.31
N ALA A 27 -17.68 -6.97 -24.48
CA ALA A 27 -16.83 -5.83 -24.82
C ALA A 27 -17.07 -4.60 -23.92
N VAL A 28 -18.27 -4.45 -23.37
CA VAL A 28 -18.60 -3.39 -22.40
C VAL A 28 -18.36 -3.85 -20.96
N LEU A 29 -18.61 -5.12 -20.64
CA LEU A 29 -18.44 -5.64 -19.28
C LEU A 29 -16.97 -5.83 -18.89
N ALA A 30 -16.14 -6.28 -19.83
CA ALA A 30 -14.71 -6.51 -19.61
C ALA A 30 -13.95 -5.27 -19.10
N PRO A 31 -14.07 -4.06 -19.69
CA PRO A 31 -13.37 -2.88 -19.17
C PRO A 31 -13.86 -2.48 -17.77
N ILE A 32 -15.15 -2.65 -17.47
CA ILE A 32 -15.70 -2.36 -16.12
C ILE A 32 -15.09 -3.32 -15.09
N LEU A 33 -15.03 -4.61 -15.42
CA LEU A 33 -14.39 -5.62 -14.56
C LEU A 33 -12.90 -5.32 -14.38
N LEU A 34 -12.19 -4.94 -15.43
CA LEU A 34 -10.77 -4.56 -15.34
C LEU A 34 -10.55 -3.36 -14.41
N ILE A 35 -11.38 -2.32 -14.52
CA ILE A 35 -11.33 -1.17 -13.61
C ILE A 35 -11.59 -1.60 -12.16
N LEU A 36 -12.60 -2.45 -11.94
CA LEU A 36 -12.89 -3.00 -10.61
C LEU A 36 -11.71 -3.81 -10.05
N PHE A 37 -11.09 -4.67 -10.85
CA PHE A 37 -9.91 -5.44 -10.44
C PHE A 37 -8.73 -4.52 -10.11
N MET A 38 -8.44 -3.50 -10.93
CA MET A 38 -7.38 -2.54 -10.63
C MET A 38 -7.65 -1.76 -9.35
N PHE A 39 -8.90 -1.36 -9.11
CA PHE A 39 -9.31 -0.74 -7.86
C PHE A 39 -9.06 -1.65 -6.64
N LEU A 40 -9.45 -2.92 -6.72
CA LEU A 40 -9.21 -3.89 -5.66
C LEU A 40 -7.71 -4.11 -5.40
N LEU A 41 -6.89 -4.17 -6.45
CA LEU A 41 -5.44 -4.26 -6.32
C LEU A 41 -4.84 -3.01 -5.66
N ALA A 42 -5.31 -1.82 -6.03
CA ALA A 42 -4.89 -0.57 -5.40
C ALA A 42 -5.25 -0.54 -3.91
N CYS A 43 -6.48 -0.92 -3.55
CA CYS A 43 -6.90 -1.06 -2.16
C CYS A 43 -6.05 -2.10 -1.42
N GLY A 44 -5.80 -3.27 -2.02
CA GLY A 44 -4.96 -4.31 -1.42
C GLY A 44 -3.54 -3.82 -1.12
N ARG A 45 -2.89 -3.14 -2.07
CA ARG A 45 -1.57 -2.52 -1.87
C ARG A 45 -1.62 -1.47 -0.75
N TYR A 46 -2.66 -0.64 -0.71
CA TYR A 46 -2.83 0.39 0.32
C TYR A 46 -2.98 -0.21 1.73
N PHE A 47 -3.85 -1.21 1.89
CA PHE A 47 -4.08 -1.87 3.18
C PHE A 47 -2.83 -2.61 3.67
N GLN A 48 -2.17 -3.36 2.77
CA GLN A 48 -0.93 -4.06 3.10
C GLN A 48 0.15 -3.09 3.59
N THR A 49 0.36 -2.00 2.86
CA THR A 49 1.39 -1.00 3.20
C THR A 49 1.04 -0.28 4.51
N SER A 50 -0.24 0.05 4.72
CA SER A 50 -0.71 0.68 5.96
C SER A 50 -0.48 -0.22 7.18
N SER A 51 -0.76 -1.51 7.07
CA SER A 51 -0.52 -2.47 8.16
C SER A 51 0.96 -2.64 8.47
N LEU A 52 1.82 -2.63 7.45
CA LEU A 52 3.27 -2.68 7.63
C LEU A 52 3.79 -1.39 8.28
N LEU A 53 3.27 -0.22 7.89
CA LEU A 53 3.64 1.09 8.45
C LEU A 53 3.35 1.16 9.95
N GLU A 54 2.15 0.73 10.33
CA GLU A 54 1.73 0.62 11.74
C GLU A 54 2.67 -0.30 12.53
N SER A 55 3.01 -1.45 11.95
CA SER A 55 3.91 -2.43 12.57
C SER A 55 5.33 -1.88 12.71
N ALA A 56 5.84 -1.22 11.68
CA ALA A 56 7.17 -0.59 11.68
C ALA A 56 7.27 0.52 12.72
N ALA A 57 6.24 1.35 12.86
CA ALA A 57 6.20 2.42 13.85
C ALA A 57 6.15 1.85 15.27
N ARG A 58 5.36 0.80 15.50
CA ARG A 58 5.30 0.08 16.79
C ARG A 58 6.63 -0.58 17.16
N ASP A 59 7.26 -1.27 16.21
CA ASP A 59 8.54 -1.94 16.42
C ASP A 59 9.67 -0.91 16.63
N GLY A 60 9.65 0.18 15.86
CA GLY A 60 10.56 1.31 16.00
C GLY A 60 10.44 1.96 17.38
N ALA A 61 9.22 2.25 17.84
CA ALA A 61 8.99 2.82 19.17
C ALA A 61 9.47 1.88 20.29
N ARG A 62 9.20 0.58 20.15
CA ARG A 62 9.68 -0.44 21.10
C ARG A 62 11.21 -0.49 21.14
N ALA A 63 11.86 -0.54 19.98
CA ALA A 63 13.33 -0.59 19.89
C ALA A 63 13.97 0.71 20.42
N ALA A 64 13.37 1.86 20.11
CA ALA A 64 13.84 3.16 20.57
C ALA A 64 13.72 3.31 22.10
N SER A 65 12.64 2.82 22.71
CA SER A 65 12.47 2.85 24.18
C SER A 65 13.55 2.10 24.97
N MET A 66 14.23 1.14 24.34
CA MET A 66 15.32 0.37 24.97
C MET A 66 16.67 1.08 24.91
N SER A 67 16.84 2.05 24.01
CA SER A 67 18.07 2.79 23.78
C SER A 67 18.45 3.68 24.98
N ARG A 68 19.71 4.12 25.00
CA ARG A 68 20.28 4.98 26.07
C ARG A 68 20.67 6.37 25.59
N SER A 69 20.62 6.63 24.29
CA SER A 69 20.92 7.93 23.69
C SER A 69 20.01 8.17 22.49
N GLN A 70 19.78 9.42 22.14
CA GLN A 70 18.90 9.78 21.02
C GLN A 70 19.44 9.28 19.67
N ALA A 71 20.77 9.28 19.49
CA ALA A 71 21.41 8.74 18.29
C ALA A 71 21.21 7.22 18.15
N ASP A 72 21.37 6.46 19.24
CA ASP A 72 21.11 5.01 19.26
C ASP A 72 19.62 4.72 19.05
N ALA A 73 18.73 5.55 19.61
CA ALA A 73 17.29 5.46 19.41
C ALA A 73 16.93 5.58 17.92
N GLN A 74 17.45 6.61 17.25
CA GLN A 74 17.18 6.87 15.83
C GLN A 74 17.76 5.76 14.93
N SER A 75 18.96 5.25 15.23
CA SER A 75 19.53 4.11 14.50
C SER A 75 18.65 2.86 14.61
N ARG A 76 18.12 2.57 15.81
CA ARG A 76 17.23 1.42 16.04
C ARG A 76 15.88 1.57 15.35
N VAL A 77 15.34 2.80 15.26
CA VAL A 77 14.14 3.09 14.48
C VAL A 77 14.40 2.79 13.01
N ASN A 78 15.50 3.27 12.45
CA ASN A 78 15.84 3.03 11.05
C ASN A 78 15.96 1.52 10.76
N ASP A 79 16.68 0.77 11.60
CA ASP A 79 16.82 -0.69 11.45
C ASP A 79 15.47 -1.42 11.50
N ALA A 80 14.57 -1.02 12.42
CA ALA A 80 13.24 -1.59 12.53
C ALA A 80 12.39 -1.28 11.28
N VAL A 81 12.42 -0.03 10.82
CA VAL A 81 11.70 0.40 9.62
C VAL A 81 12.21 -0.35 8.39
N THR A 82 13.52 -0.46 8.17
CA THR A 82 14.08 -1.18 7.03
C THR A 82 13.72 -2.66 7.05
N ARG A 83 13.74 -3.32 8.23
CA ARG A 83 13.35 -4.73 8.34
C ARG A 83 11.88 -4.95 8.02
N THR A 84 10.99 -4.17 8.63
CA THR A 84 9.54 -4.33 8.45
C THR A 84 9.10 -3.92 7.05
N MET A 85 9.71 -2.87 6.48
CA MET A 85 9.42 -2.39 5.13
C MET A 85 10.03 -3.24 4.01
N SER A 86 10.92 -4.19 4.31
CA SER A 86 11.44 -5.12 3.30
C SER A 86 10.35 -5.96 2.61
N GLN A 87 9.20 -6.13 3.28
CA GLN A 87 8.03 -6.82 2.76
C GLN A 87 7.00 -5.88 2.11
N ALA A 88 7.24 -4.57 2.17
CA ALA A 88 6.37 -3.58 1.55
C ALA A 88 6.58 -3.54 0.03
N VAL A 89 5.70 -2.83 -0.65
CA VAL A 89 5.84 -2.52 -2.07
C VAL A 89 7.18 -1.80 -2.31
N ALA A 90 7.92 -2.16 -3.36
CA ALA A 90 9.26 -1.65 -3.64
C ALA A 90 9.39 -0.12 -3.61
N SER A 91 8.41 0.61 -4.16
CA SER A 91 8.39 2.09 -4.14
C SER A 91 8.39 2.64 -2.71
N CYS A 92 7.63 1.98 -1.83
CA CYS A 92 7.52 2.35 -0.43
C CYS A 92 8.76 1.88 0.34
N ALA A 93 9.19 0.63 0.16
CA ALA A 93 10.39 0.11 0.81
C ALA A 93 11.64 0.98 0.57
N GLY A 94 11.78 1.55 -0.63
CA GLY A 94 12.91 2.43 -0.97
C GLY A 94 12.81 3.87 -0.46
N THR A 95 11.63 4.32 -0.03
CA THR A 95 11.40 5.70 0.47
C THR A 95 10.99 5.75 1.93
N ALA A 96 10.85 4.59 2.59
CA ALA A 96 10.43 4.51 3.97
C ALA A 96 11.45 5.16 4.91
N SER A 97 10.98 6.05 5.78
CA SER A 97 11.81 6.68 6.80
C SER A 97 11.07 6.75 8.13
N GLY A 98 11.77 6.48 9.23
CA GLY A 98 11.24 6.62 10.59
C GLY A 98 11.93 7.75 11.31
N THR A 99 11.19 8.58 12.04
CA THR A 99 11.75 9.68 12.83
C THR A 99 11.15 9.71 14.23
N LEU A 100 11.97 10.07 15.22
CA LEU A 100 11.47 10.38 16.54
C LEU A 100 10.81 11.78 16.51
N THR A 101 9.53 11.86 16.85
CA THR A 101 8.81 13.15 16.95
C THR A 101 8.94 13.79 18.33
N THR A 102 9.41 13.04 19.32
CA THR A 102 9.67 13.52 20.69
C THR A 102 11.10 13.20 21.12
N PRO A 103 11.77 14.07 21.89
CA PRO A 103 13.07 13.77 22.45
C PRO A 103 13.01 12.58 23.42
N LEU A 104 14.10 11.82 23.51
CA LEU A 104 14.21 10.68 24.42
C LEU A 104 14.47 11.20 25.84
N VAL A 105 13.40 11.43 26.61
CA VAL A 105 13.47 11.89 28.01
C VAL A 105 12.84 10.84 28.94
N ALA A 106 13.45 10.63 30.11
CA ALA A 106 12.89 9.72 31.12
C ALA A 106 11.47 10.16 31.50
N GLY A 107 10.50 9.24 31.44
CA GLY A 107 9.14 9.51 31.90
C GLY A 107 8.23 10.25 30.91
N THR A 108 8.70 10.58 29.70
CA THR A 108 7.86 11.18 28.65
C THR A 108 7.52 10.17 27.55
N PRO A 109 6.29 10.16 26.99
CA PRO A 109 5.92 9.27 25.90
C PRO A 109 6.79 9.51 24.66
N LEU A 110 7.26 8.43 24.03
CA LEU A 110 8.13 8.45 22.85
C LEU A 110 7.28 8.15 21.62
N SER A 111 7.16 9.14 20.74
CA SER A 111 6.44 8.99 19.48
C SER A 111 7.42 8.74 18.34
N VAL A 112 7.07 7.78 17.49
CA VAL A 112 7.81 7.45 16.26
C VAL A 112 6.86 7.63 15.09
N GLU A 113 7.27 8.48 14.15
CA GLU A 113 6.57 8.67 12.89
C GLU A 113 7.26 7.87 11.80
N VAL A 114 6.48 7.19 10.96
CA VAL A 114 7.02 6.48 9.79
C VAL A 114 6.31 6.99 8.53
N THR A 115 7.09 7.49 7.59
CA THR A 115 6.60 8.03 6.32
C THR A 115 7.04 7.16 5.16
N CYS A 116 6.23 7.13 4.11
CA CYS A 116 6.54 6.37 2.92
C CYS A 116 5.88 6.94 1.66
N THR A 117 6.48 6.75 0.48
CA THR A 117 5.90 7.18 -0.79
C THR A 117 5.52 5.99 -1.66
N ILE A 118 4.27 5.96 -2.15
CA ILE A 118 3.82 4.96 -3.13
C ILE A 118 3.80 5.60 -4.51
N ASP A 119 4.54 4.98 -5.43
CA ASP A 119 4.52 5.33 -6.84
C ASP A 119 3.39 4.55 -7.54
N TYR A 120 2.50 5.28 -8.22
CA TYR A 120 1.36 4.72 -8.97
C TYR A 120 1.58 4.81 -10.48
N ARG A 121 2.82 4.91 -10.97
CA ARG A 121 3.12 4.90 -12.42
C ARG A 121 2.59 3.66 -13.12
N ASP A 122 2.50 2.53 -12.42
CA ASP A 122 1.85 1.31 -12.93
C ASP A 122 0.36 1.52 -13.28
N LEU A 123 -0.31 2.49 -12.63
CA LEU A 123 -1.70 2.89 -12.85
C LEU A 123 -1.82 4.15 -13.74
N SER A 124 -0.72 4.62 -14.33
CA SER A 124 -0.73 5.74 -15.29
C SER A 124 -1.71 5.52 -16.44
N PHE A 125 -1.92 4.27 -16.86
CA PHE A 125 -2.87 3.90 -17.92
C PHE A 125 -4.34 4.21 -17.53
N LEU A 126 -4.66 4.29 -16.24
CA LEU A 126 -5.97 4.70 -15.71
C LEU A 126 -6.08 6.23 -15.50
N GLY A 127 -5.09 7.02 -15.94
CA GLY A 127 -5.08 8.47 -15.76
C GLY A 127 -4.67 8.94 -14.36
N LEU A 128 -4.24 8.01 -13.49
CA LEU A 128 -3.70 8.31 -12.16
C LEU A 128 -2.20 8.57 -12.28
N SER A 129 -1.82 9.73 -12.83
CA SER A 129 -0.44 10.20 -12.84
C SER A 129 -0.17 11.03 -11.58
N GLY A 130 0.36 10.40 -10.53
CA GLY A 130 0.76 11.13 -9.32
C GLY A 130 1.42 10.22 -8.29
N ASP A 131 2.55 10.67 -7.75
CA ASP A 131 3.17 10.05 -6.58
C ASP A 131 2.34 10.42 -5.37
N THR A 132 1.90 9.44 -4.57
CA THR A 132 1.11 9.71 -3.35
C THR A 132 1.96 9.36 -2.14
N THR A 133 2.33 10.38 -1.38
CA THR A 133 2.98 10.21 -0.08
C THR A 133 1.95 9.76 0.94
N ILE A 134 2.21 8.64 1.61
CA ILE A 134 1.38 8.12 2.71
C ILE A 134 2.19 8.26 4.00
N THR A 135 1.70 9.11 4.89
CA THR A 135 2.26 9.30 6.23
C THR A 135 1.41 8.57 7.27
N LYS A 136 2.04 7.80 8.16
CA LYS A 136 1.39 7.16 9.32
C LYS A 136 2.22 7.36 10.58
N THR A 137 1.60 7.91 11.61
CA THR A 137 2.25 8.21 12.90
C THR A 137 1.72 7.26 13.97
N PHE A 138 2.61 6.64 14.75
CA PHE A 138 2.22 5.80 15.89
C PHE A 138 2.89 6.28 17.17
N THR A 139 2.09 6.53 18.20
CA THR A 139 2.56 6.95 19.52
C THR A 139 2.56 5.76 20.48
N SER A 140 3.72 5.41 21.02
CA SER A 140 3.83 4.45 22.12
C SER A 140 4.11 5.20 23.42
N SER A 141 3.34 4.95 24.48
CA SER A 141 3.68 5.46 25.79
C SER A 141 4.99 4.81 26.29
N VAL A 142 5.94 5.63 26.74
CA VAL A 142 7.16 5.16 27.41
C VAL A 142 6.80 4.92 28.85
N ASP A 143 7.16 3.74 29.34
CA ASP A 143 6.96 3.37 30.74
C ASP A 143 7.72 4.35 31.66
N PRO A 144 7.01 5.09 32.54
CA PRO A 144 7.61 6.12 33.39
C PRO A 144 8.60 5.60 34.43
N TYR A 145 8.76 4.29 34.60
CA TYR A 145 9.68 3.71 35.58
C TYR A 145 11.13 3.52 35.08
N ARG A 146 11.45 3.88 33.83
CA ARG A 146 12.78 3.66 33.25
C ARG A 146 13.62 4.94 33.20
N GLY A 147 14.67 5.00 34.03
CA GLY A 147 15.61 6.13 34.06
C GLY A 147 16.43 6.25 32.77
N VAL A 148 16.33 7.40 32.09
CA VAL A 148 17.21 7.83 31.00
C VAL A 148 18.43 8.51 31.63
N ARG A 149 19.64 8.19 31.14
CA ARG A 149 20.86 8.88 31.55
C ARG A 149 21.11 10.01 30.57
N ASP A 150 20.90 11.24 31.03
CA ASP A 150 21.29 12.44 30.30
C ASP A 150 22.82 12.57 30.39
N GLY A 151 23.50 12.35 29.26
CA GLY A 151 24.93 12.57 29.15
C GLY A 151 25.19 14.04 28.82
N SER A 152 25.70 14.78 29.82
CA SER A 152 26.33 16.09 29.70
C SER A 152 27.49 16.11 28.71
#